data_AF-A0A1Y2SPR9-F1
#
_entry.id   AF-A0A1Y2SPR9-F1
#
_cell.length_a   1.000
_cell.length_b   1.000
_cell.length_c   1.000
_cell.angle_alpha   90.00
_cell.angle_beta   90.00
_cell.angle_gamma   90.00
#
_symmetry.space_group_name_H-M   'P 1'
#
loop_
_entity.id
_entity.type
_entity.pdbx_description
1 polymer ?
#
loop_
_entity_poly.entity_id
_entity_poly.type
_entity_poly.pdbx_seq_one_letter_code
_entity_poly.pdbx_strand_id
1 'polypeptide(L)'
;MAEPQFLFGSIPLSRAAFDRWLKSVPPSANDWHDWSDATFWENSDQQTVAQALVPYFTAEVDMQRCMLIHDKTENMLRCALWLYAQEMQDDLMQLLALIRSVTPFMAKNKQAIVWHGENISGTLTLSKEKTNWSDECGELMIPDWAEDWLYSLEDTSDENIQKWFDTKLLNKIKRKNNYYLRNATPQNLIHIENTEYFSDGSNVVDYEGNPLPNANPLTFKRLCHNWQWNFYTDGAGVWIEHTLFRHSRYQIANGLRPEQIHVWSGGYDEEFLIQAGDDLWFFVRGEKDFELKSQRVDSATFQEINYSGYIDKNAYYAWDSGNKGLIKIEGINLSDVIKFNDSFNLAGNNVLYWKGILPNADAKSFHKFSSSLYCDDNHVWYGGSLLEGCDPKSLVLLSERYDFVKDANHVFILGKIIPDADTKTVELLNITTQFYWKDKNHIWYWDRKLASLTLLGDKISLYPDSCYCRVGNRIWCQEKELMDVDVESFVIIDDSKARDKYGSFEYSARV
;
A
#
# COMPACT_ATOMS: atom_id res chain seq x y z
N MET A 1 54.33 -22.92 4.69
CA MET A 1 53.13 -22.36 5.32
C MET A 1 52.63 -21.30 4.37
N ALA A 2 51.35 -21.29 4.01
CA ALA A 2 50.82 -20.21 3.18
C ALA A 2 50.99 -18.90 3.97
N GLU A 3 51.58 -17.88 3.35
CA GLU A 3 51.74 -16.59 4.00
C GLU A 3 50.42 -15.81 3.93
N PRO A 4 49.95 -15.24 5.05
CA PRO A 4 48.69 -14.52 5.07
C PRO A 4 48.80 -13.18 4.35
N GLN A 5 47.68 -12.72 3.79
CA GLN A 5 47.57 -11.38 3.21
C GLN A 5 46.88 -10.42 4.17
N PHE A 6 47.29 -9.16 4.12
CA PHE A 6 46.75 -8.12 4.98
C PHE A 6 46.30 -6.88 4.22
N LEU A 7 45.39 -6.13 4.82
CA LEU A 7 45.05 -4.75 4.46
C LEU A 7 44.92 -3.93 5.73
N PHE A 8 45.46 -2.70 5.76
CA PHE A 8 45.27 -1.76 6.86
C PHE A 8 45.09 -0.35 6.32
N GLY A 9 44.12 0.40 6.84
CA GLY A 9 43.90 1.78 6.40
C GLY A 9 43.15 2.62 7.42
N SER A 10 43.61 3.87 7.57
CA SER A 10 42.93 4.90 8.36
C SER A 10 42.55 6.05 7.42
N ILE A 11 41.26 6.18 7.11
CA ILE A 11 40.75 7.10 6.08
C ILE A 11 39.97 8.23 6.73
N PRO A 12 40.39 9.51 6.61
CA PRO A 12 39.63 10.65 7.12
C PRO A 12 38.29 10.78 6.40
N LEU A 13 37.21 10.47 7.13
CA LEU A 13 35.87 10.38 6.57
C LEU A 13 34.84 10.76 7.63
N SER A 14 33.97 11.73 7.36
CA SER A 14 32.90 12.07 8.29
C SER A 14 31.85 10.97 8.35
N ARG A 15 31.10 10.89 9.47
CA ARG A 15 30.06 9.87 9.59
C ARG A 15 29.01 9.93 8.46
N ALA A 16 28.60 11.14 8.11
CA ALA A 16 27.65 11.36 7.03
C ALA A 16 28.22 10.97 5.65
N ALA A 17 29.53 11.13 5.44
CA ALA A 17 30.19 10.70 4.22
C ALA A 17 30.29 9.17 4.13
N PHE A 18 30.61 8.50 5.25
CA PHE A 18 30.59 7.04 5.36
C PHE A 18 29.20 6.45 5.05
N ASP A 19 28.14 7.00 5.64
CA ASP A 19 26.78 6.51 5.39
C ASP A 19 26.33 6.73 3.92
N ARG A 20 26.85 7.75 3.23
CA ARG A 20 26.61 7.96 1.78
C ARG A 20 27.40 6.99 0.92
N TRP A 21 28.67 6.74 1.25
CA TRP A 21 29.50 5.77 0.55
C TRP A 21 28.90 4.36 0.61
N LEU A 22 28.40 3.92 1.76
CA LEU A 22 27.72 2.63 1.89
C LEU A 22 26.49 2.45 0.97
N LYS A 23 25.88 3.56 0.53
CA LYS A 23 24.72 3.58 -0.38
C LYS A 23 25.10 3.76 -1.84
N SER A 24 26.35 4.06 -2.16
CA SER A 24 26.77 4.23 -3.56
C SER A 24 26.90 2.89 -4.27
N VAL A 25 26.95 2.94 -5.59
CA VAL A 25 27.24 1.78 -6.45
C VAL A 25 28.74 1.50 -6.39
N PRO A 26 29.18 0.24 -6.22
CA PRO A 26 30.59 -0.12 -6.33
C PRO A 26 31.12 0.21 -7.73
N PRO A 27 32.39 0.67 -7.85
CA PRO A 27 32.98 0.95 -9.15
C PRO A 27 33.11 -0.35 -9.97
N SER A 28 33.13 -0.21 -11.30
CA SER A 28 33.41 -1.34 -12.18
C SER A 28 34.90 -1.68 -12.12
N ALA A 29 35.23 -2.97 -12.23
CA ALA A 29 36.60 -3.45 -12.41
C ALA A 29 37.37 -2.71 -13.52
N ASN A 30 36.65 -2.30 -14.58
CA ASN A 30 37.21 -1.61 -15.73
C ASN A 30 37.61 -0.15 -15.45
N ASP A 31 37.27 0.40 -14.29
CA ASP A 31 37.57 1.79 -13.93
C ASP A 31 39.04 1.98 -13.49
N TRP A 32 39.79 0.90 -13.27
CA TRP A 32 41.14 0.91 -12.69
C TRP A 32 42.18 0.23 -13.58
N HIS A 33 42.73 0.99 -14.54
CA HIS A 33 43.73 0.49 -15.49
C HIS A 33 45.05 -0.01 -14.86
N ASP A 34 45.33 0.38 -13.62
CA ASP A 34 46.48 -0.06 -12.83
C ASP A 34 46.33 -1.49 -12.28
N TRP A 35 45.16 -2.12 -12.42
CA TRP A 35 44.85 -3.48 -11.92
C TRP A 35 44.43 -4.45 -13.03
N SER A 36 44.99 -4.31 -14.24
CA SER A 36 44.60 -5.11 -15.42
C SER A 36 44.71 -6.63 -15.24
N ASP A 37 45.53 -7.07 -14.29
CA ASP A 37 45.83 -8.48 -14.04
C ASP A 37 44.97 -9.09 -12.91
N ALA A 38 44.14 -8.29 -12.23
CA ALA A 38 43.29 -8.74 -11.13
C ALA A 38 41.91 -9.22 -11.63
N THR A 39 41.39 -10.30 -11.04
CA THR A 39 40.06 -10.82 -11.40
C THR A 39 39.00 -10.22 -10.49
N PHE A 40 38.03 -9.51 -11.08
CA PHE A 40 36.91 -8.93 -10.34
C PHE A 40 35.59 -9.62 -10.75
N TRP A 41 34.64 -9.69 -9.80
CA TRP A 41 33.28 -10.19 -10.08
C TRP A 41 32.48 -9.21 -10.94
N GLU A 42 31.49 -9.73 -11.67
CA GLU A 42 30.55 -8.91 -12.43
C GLU A 42 29.55 -8.22 -11.46
N ASN A 43 29.65 -6.91 -11.30
CA ASN A 43 28.66 -6.14 -10.56
C ASN A 43 27.33 -6.13 -11.30
N SER A 44 26.23 -6.47 -10.62
CA SER A 44 24.91 -6.07 -11.13
C SER A 44 24.71 -4.57 -10.91
N ASP A 45 24.14 -3.86 -11.90
CA ASP A 45 23.91 -2.40 -11.88
C ASP A 45 23.07 -1.88 -10.68
N GLN A 46 22.56 -2.79 -9.83
CA GLN A 46 21.69 -2.48 -8.69
C GLN A 46 22.34 -2.75 -7.31
N GLN A 47 23.58 -3.24 -7.24
CA GLN A 47 24.22 -3.56 -5.96
C GLN A 47 24.83 -2.30 -5.29
N THR A 48 24.68 -2.14 -3.97
CA THR A 48 25.33 -1.05 -3.22
C THR A 48 26.67 -1.51 -2.61
N VAL A 49 27.58 -0.58 -2.28
CA VAL A 49 28.84 -0.90 -1.56
C VAL A 49 28.59 -1.69 -0.28
N ALA A 50 27.58 -1.32 0.53
CA ALA A 50 27.22 -2.09 1.72
C ALA A 50 26.86 -3.56 1.44
N GLN A 51 26.33 -3.87 0.25
CA GLN A 51 25.99 -5.22 -0.15
C GLN A 51 27.21 -5.97 -0.70
N ALA A 52 28.12 -5.27 -1.40
CA ALA A 52 29.38 -5.83 -1.86
C ALA A 52 30.34 -6.18 -0.71
N LEU A 53 30.24 -5.48 0.42
CA LEU A 53 31.04 -5.78 1.61
C LEU A 53 30.57 -7.02 2.39
N VAL A 54 29.36 -7.55 2.10
CA VAL A 54 28.76 -8.65 2.89
C VAL A 54 29.62 -9.91 2.95
N PRO A 55 30.18 -10.45 1.85
CA PRO A 55 31.00 -11.66 1.89
C PRO A 55 32.19 -11.53 2.83
N TYR A 56 32.73 -10.31 2.98
CA TYR A 56 33.86 -10.04 3.88
C TYR A 56 33.52 -10.25 5.36
N PHE A 57 32.23 -10.18 5.71
CA PHE A 57 31.73 -10.29 7.08
C PHE A 57 31.04 -11.62 7.37
N THR A 58 30.79 -12.45 6.35
CA THR A 58 30.09 -13.74 6.50
C THR A 58 30.96 -14.94 6.12
N ALA A 59 32.23 -14.71 5.76
CA ALA A 59 33.17 -15.79 5.46
C ALA A 59 33.52 -16.61 6.70
N GLU A 60 34.02 -17.83 6.47
CA GLU A 60 34.49 -18.68 7.56
C GLU A 60 35.61 -18.01 8.33
N VAL A 61 35.50 -18.12 9.66
CA VAL A 61 36.38 -17.41 10.55
C VAL A 61 37.84 -17.88 10.41
N ASP A 62 38.09 -19.12 10.00
CA ASP A 62 39.46 -19.58 9.86
C ASP A 62 40.12 -19.15 8.53
N MET A 63 39.33 -18.61 7.59
CA MET A 63 39.79 -18.19 6.27
C MET A 63 39.99 -16.67 6.16
N GLN A 64 39.13 -15.88 6.82
CA GLN A 64 39.12 -14.43 6.64
C GLN A 64 38.65 -13.68 7.89
N ARG A 65 39.28 -12.53 8.15
CA ARG A 65 38.86 -11.53 9.14
C ARG A 65 38.83 -10.16 8.51
N CYS A 66 37.70 -9.46 8.59
CA CYS A 66 37.58 -8.09 8.14
C CYS A 66 37.23 -7.19 9.32
N MET A 67 37.77 -5.97 9.34
CA MET A 67 37.38 -4.89 10.23
C MET A 67 36.95 -3.71 9.37
N LEU A 68 35.78 -3.14 9.68
CA LEU A 68 35.33 -1.89 9.06
C LEU A 68 34.51 -1.09 10.07
N ILE A 69 35.14 -0.06 10.66
CA ILE A 69 34.56 0.72 11.74
C ILE A 69 34.74 2.22 11.51
N HIS A 70 33.67 2.98 11.75
CA HIS A 70 33.72 4.45 11.74
C HIS A 70 33.94 4.96 13.17
N ASP A 71 35.14 5.48 13.42
CA ASP A 71 35.49 6.21 14.64
C ASP A 71 34.87 7.61 14.59
N LYS A 72 33.84 7.83 15.41
CA LYS A 72 33.13 9.12 15.49
C LYS A 72 33.94 10.20 16.19
N THR A 73 34.82 9.81 17.11
CA THR A 73 35.64 10.75 17.89
C THR A 73 36.75 11.33 17.02
N GLU A 74 37.39 10.50 16.20
CA GLU A 74 38.47 10.92 15.31
C GLU A 74 38.00 11.31 13.91
N ASN A 75 36.74 11.03 13.55
CA ASN A 75 36.21 11.14 12.18
C ASN A 75 37.04 10.34 11.17
N MET A 76 37.33 9.09 11.54
CA MET A 76 38.16 8.18 10.77
C MET A 76 37.39 6.91 10.44
N LEU A 77 37.46 6.45 9.20
CA LEU A 77 37.12 5.09 8.82
C LEU A 77 38.38 4.23 8.99
N ARG A 78 38.33 3.25 9.88
CA ARG A 78 39.39 2.26 10.05
C ARG A 78 38.97 0.98 9.32
N CYS A 79 39.87 0.45 8.51
CA CYS A 79 39.66 -0.78 7.75
C CYS A 79 40.84 -1.71 7.93
N ALA A 80 40.56 -3.00 8.15
CA ALA A 80 41.57 -4.04 8.12
C ALA A 80 41.04 -5.32 7.48
N LEU A 81 41.92 -6.10 6.87
CA LEU A 81 41.64 -7.43 6.35
C LEU A 81 42.80 -8.36 6.70
N TRP A 82 42.47 -9.59 7.05
CA TRP A 82 43.39 -10.71 7.14
C TRP A 82 42.80 -11.87 6.35
N LEU A 83 43.61 -12.47 5.49
CA LEU A 83 43.27 -13.63 4.68
C LEU A 83 44.28 -14.74 4.97
N TYR A 84 43.79 -15.96 5.13
CA TYR A 84 44.60 -17.10 5.51
C TYR A 84 45.66 -17.49 4.46
N ALA A 85 45.35 -17.30 3.17
CA ALA A 85 46.15 -17.83 2.08
C ALA A 85 46.51 -16.77 1.02
N GLN A 86 47.68 -16.96 0.40
CA GLN A 86 48.20 -16.09 -0.66
C GLN A 86 47.33 -16.14 -1.92
N GLU A 87 46.69 -17.28 -2.18
CA GLU A 87 45.81 -17.50 -3.33
C GLU A 87 44.53 -16.63 -3.28
N MET A 88 44.23 -16.01 -2.14
CA MET A 88 43.09 -15.10 -1.95
C MET A 88 43.38 -13.65 -2.38
N GLN A 89 44.37 -13.45 -3.27
CA GLN A 89 44.78 -12.11 -3.72
C GLN A 89 43.65 -11.38 -4.43
N ASP A 90 42.79 -12.08 -5.15
CA ASP A 90 41.61 -11.48 -5.78
C ASP A 90 40.63 -10.93 -4.74
N ASP A 91 40.42 -11.61 -3.60
CA ASP A 91 39.56 -11.12 -2.51
C ASP A 91 40.14 -9.84 -1.87
N LEU A 92 41.47 -9.79 -1.70
CA LEU A 92 42.17 -8.60 -1.23
C LEU A 92 41.97 -7.41 -2.19
N MET A 93 42.18 -7.63 -3.48
CA MET A 93 42.10 -6.59 -4.49
C MET A 93 40.66 -6.07 -4.66
N GLN A 94 39.66 -6.95 -4.52
CA GLN A 94 38.26 -6.55 -4.51
C GLN A 94 37.90 -5.65 -3.32
N LEU A 95 38.40 -5.96 -2.11
CA LEU A 95 38.17 -5.08 -0.96
C LEU A 95 38.90 -3.74 -1.17
N LEU A 96 40.14 -3.79 -1.68
CA LEU A 96 40.92 -2.60 -1.98
C LEU A 96 40.21 -1.69 -2.99
N ALA A 97 39.53 -2.26 -4.00
CA ALA A 97 38.68 -1.53 -4.94
C ALA A 97 37.48 -0.85 -4.27
N LEU A 98 36.78 -1.57 -3.38
CA LEU A 98 35.70 -0.99 -2.58
C LEU A 98 36.23 0.17 -1.72
N ILE A 99 37.38 0.00 -1.05
CA ILE A 99 38.00 1.05 -0.25
C ILE A 99 38.44 2.26 -1.11
N ARG A 100 38.98 2.04 -2.30
CA ARG A 100 39.34 3.11 -3.26
C ARG A 100 38.14 3.98 -3.64
N SER A 101 36.95 3.38 -3.72
CA SER A 101 35.70 4.09 -4.03
C SER A 101 35.23 5.08 -2.94
N VAL A 102 35.88 5.10 -1.77
CA VAL A 102 35.64 6.12 -0.73
C VAL A 102 36.07 7.52 -1.19
N THR A 103 37.00 7.62 -2.15
CA THR A 103 37.67 8.87 -2.53
C THR A 103 36.75 10.05 -2.84
N PRO A 104 35.62 9.94 -3.56
CA PRO A 104 34.74 11.08 -3.84
C PRO A 104 34.10 11.66 -2.57
N PHE A 105 33.99 10.84 -1.51
CA PHE A 105 33.38 11.17 -0.23
C PHE A 105 34.35 11.82 0.76
N MET A 106 35.66 11.76 0.50
CA MET A 106 36.70 12.39 1.32
C MET A 106 36.62 13.93 1.26
N ALA A 107 37.18 14.59 2.28
CA ALA A 107 37.37 16.03 2.29
C ALA A 107 38.57 16.44 1.40
N LYS A 108 38.49 17.60 0.73
CA LYS A 108 39.48 18.04 -0.30
C LYS A 108 40.94 18.04 0.18
N ASN A 109 41.19 18.38 1.44
CA ASN A 109 42.54 18.54 1.99
C ASN A 109 42.97 17.36 2.88
N LYS A 110 42.38 16.19 2.69
CA LYS A 110 42.69 14.98 3.46
C LYS A 110 43.28 13.93 2.54
N GLN A 111 44.25 13.21 3.06
CA GLN A 111 44.87 12.07 2.42
C GLN A 111 44.82 10.88 3.37
N ALA A 112 44.83 9.68 2.80
CA ALA A 112 44.95 8.42 3.53
C ALA A 112 45.88 7.49 2.78
N ILE A 113 46.56 6.62 3.52
CA ILE A 113 47.33 5.51 2.95
C ILE A 113 46.64 4.23 3.43
N VAL A 114 46.40 3.33 2.49
CA VAL A 114 45.95 1.97 2.76
C VAL A 114 47.07 1.05 2.34
N TRP A 115 47.62 0.31 3.30
CA TRP A 115 48.64 -0.68 3.03
C TRP A 115 47.99 -2.04 2.76
N HIS A 116 48.57 -2.83 1.86
CA HIS A 116 48.01 -4.13 1.49
C HIS A 116 49.09 -5.14 1.06
N GLY A 117 48.72 -6.41 0.97
CA GLY A 117 49.55 -7.48 0.40
C GLY A 117 50.15 -8.44 1.43
N GLU A 118 50.91 -9.40 0.94
CA GLU A 118 51.70 -10.34 1.75
C GLU A 118 52.78 -9.57 2.52
N ASN A 119 52.84 -9.77 3.84
CA ASN A 119 53.70 -9.00 4.77
C ASN A 119 53.62 -7.47 4.58
N ILE A 120 52.52 -7.00 3.98
CA ILE A 120 52.17 -5.60 3.70
C ILE A 120 53.19 -4.91 2.77
N SER A 121 53.31 -5.48 1.57
CA SER A 121 54.25 -5.09 0.52
C SER A 121 53.79 -3.95 -0.39
N GLY A 122 52.50 -3.56 -0.40
CA GLY A 122 51.95 -2.54 -1.31
C GLY A 122 51.22 -1.37 -0.61
N THR A 123 50.98 -0.30 -1.37
CA THR A 123 50.32 0.93 -0.88
C THR A 123 49.31 1.53 -1.86
N LEU A 124 48.18 1.97 -1.32
CA LEU A 124 47.16 2.75 -2.02
C LEU A 124 47.00 4.11 -1.32
N THR A 125 47.42 5.17 -2.00
CA THR A 125 47.23 6.54 -1.55
C THR A 125 45.89 7.08 -2.04
N LEU A 126 45.08 7.58 -1.12
CA LEU A 126 43.74 8.11 -1.36
C LEU A 126 43.69 9.61 -1.09
N SER A 127 43.13 10.36 -2.03
CA SER A 127 42.69 11.74 -1.85
C SER A 127 41.41 11.96 -2.64
N LYS A 128 40.70 13.07 -2.37
CA LYS A 128 39.47 13.36 -3.11
C LYS A 128 39.67 13.49 -4.63
N GLU A 129 40.82 14.01 -5.04
CA GLU A 129 41.08 14.37 -6.45
C GLU A 129 41.92 13.32 -7.19
N LYS A 130 42.70 12.52 -6.46
CA LYS A 130 43.61 11.54 -7.04
C LYS A 130 43.78 10.31 -6.15
N THR A 131 43.91 9.15 -6.79
CA THR A 131 44.39 7.92 -6.16
C THR A 131 45.71 7.49 -6.80
N ASN A 132 46.56 6.82 -6.05
CA ASN A 132 47.81 6.23 -6.56
C ASN A 132 48.02 4.87 -5.91
N TRP A 133 48.08 3.81 -6.72
CA TRP A 133 48.36 2.46 -6.28
C TRP A 133 49.83 2.09 -6.58
N SER A 134 50.41 1.24 -5.73
CA SER A 134 51.77 0.72 -5.82
C SER A 134 51.79 -0.68 -5.22
N ASP A 135 52.46 -1.62 -5.89
CA ASP A 135 52.77 -2.96 -5.38
C ASP A 135 53.98 -2.98 -4.43
N GLU A 136 54.67 -1.84 -4.29
CA GLU A 136 55.78 -1.62 -3.34
C GLU A 136 55.39 -0.75 -2.14
N CYS A 137 56.05 -0.99 -1.00
CA CYS A 137 55.91 -0.29 0.27
C CYS A 137 57.29 0.07 0.82
N GLY A 138 57.59 1.37 0.93
CA GLY A 138 58.90 1.86 1.38
C GLY A 138 59.13 1.72 2.89
N GLU A 139 58.10 1.95 3.71
CA GLU A 139 58.13 1.77 5.17
C GLU A 139 56.73 1.43 5.67
N LEU A 140 56.59 0.26 6.30
CA LEU A 140 55.35 -0.20 6.90
C LEU A 140 55.19 0.41 8.30
N MET A 141 54.09 1.14 8.51
CA MET A 141 53.64 1.51 9.86
C MET A 141 52.31 0.84 10.15
N ILE A 142 52.33 -0.22 10.96
CA ILE A 142 51.12 -0.83 11.51
C ILE A 142 50.62 0.11 12.63
N PRO A 143 49.39 0.66 12.54
CA PRO A 143 48.86 1.49 13.61
C PRO A 143 48.60 0.66 14.88
N ASP A 144 48.73 1.26 16.07
CA ASP A 144 48.46 0.59 17.36
C ASP A 144 47.11 -0.14 17.39
N TRP A 145 46.07 0.47 16.80
CA TRP A 145 44.73 -0.16 16.72
C TRP A 145 44.70 -1.43 15.87
N ALA A 146 45.59 -1.54 14.88
CA ALA A 146 45.69 -2.69 13.99
C ALA A 146 46.44 -3.83 14.68
N GLU A 147 47.46 -3.51 15.49
CA GLU A 147 48.11 -4.50 16.36
C GLU A 147 47.10 -5.06 17.36
N ASP A 148 46.36 -4.20 18.06
CA ASP A 148 45.29 -4.60 18.98
C ASP A 148 44.26 -5.52 18.30
N TRP A 149 43.88 -5.20 17.06
CA TRP A 149 42.97 -6.02 16.28
C TRP A 149 43.58 -7.38 15.93
N LEU A 150 44.84 -7.42 15.49
CA LEU A 150 45.58 -8.65 15.20
C LEU A 150 45.69 -9.58 16.42
N TYR A 151 46.00 -9.04 17.60
CA TYR A 151 46.02 -9.81 18.85
C TYR A 151 44.64 -10.38 19.21
N SER A 152 43.57 -9.70 18.81
CA SER A 152 42.21 -10.15 19.08
C SER A 152 41.73 -11.25 18.13
N LEU A 153 42.47 -11.61 17.08
CA LEU A 153 42.02 -12.60 16.09
C LEU A 153 41.89 -14.03 16.65
N GLU A 154 42.59 -14.32 17.76
CA GLU A 154 42.48 -15.61 18.48
C GLU A 154 41.14 -15.78 19.21
N ASP A 155 40.45 -14.68 19.53
CA ASP A 155 39.12 -14.70 20.16
C ASP A 155 38.02 -14.71 19.07
N THR A 156 37.41 -15.88 18.91
CA THR A 156 36.34 -16.12 17.92
C THR A 156 34.94 -15.85 18.45
N SER A 157 34.80 -15.25 19.64
CA SER A 157 33.49 -14.92 20.21
C SER A 157 32.75 -13.86 19.39
N ASP A 158 31.42 -13.98 19.34
CA ASP A 158 30.53 -13.01 18.69
C ASP A 158 30.71 -11.59 19.25
N GLU A 159 31.08 -11.46 20.54
CA GLU A 159 31.33 -10.18 21.20
C GLU A 159 32.60 -9.50 20.66
N ASN A 160 33.69 -10.26 20.52
CA ASN A 160 34.93 -9.76 19.94
C ASN A 160 34.77 -9.41 18.45
N ILE A 161 34.07 -10.26 17.69
CA ILE A 161 33.73 -10.00 16.29
C ILE A 161 32.97 -8.67 16.19
N GLN A 162 31.89 -8.48 16.97
CA GLN A 162 31.04 -7.27 16.90
C GLN A 162 31.77 -5.96 17.27
N LYS A 163 32.81 -6.01 18.10
CA LYS A 163 33.61 -4.85 18.52
C LYS A 163 34.24 -4.10 17.34
N TRP A 164 34.57 -4.81 16.27
CA TRP A 164 35.36 -4.32 15.15
C TRP A 164 34.52 -3.92 13.93
N PHE A 165 33.19 -3.81 14.10
CA PHE A 165 32.26 -3.45 13.02
C PHE A 165 31.43 -2.22 13.34
N ASP A 166 31.13 -1.44 12.30
CA ASP A 166 30.08 -0.44 12.40
C ASP A 166 28.72 -1.09 12.69
N THR A 167 28.17 -0.83 13.87
CA THR A 167 26.94 -1.46 14.36
C THR A 167 25.74 -1.22 13.44
N LYS A 168 25.65 -0.06 12.76
CA LYS A 168 24.54 0.22 11.83
C LYS A 168 24.67 -0.59 10.54
N LEU A 169 25.87 -0.68 10.00
CA LEU A 169 26.16 -1.51 8.82
C LEU A 169 25.91 -2.99 9.13
N LEU A 170 26.46 -3.49 10.25
CA LEU A 170 26.31 -4.87 10.66
C LEU A 170 24.85 -5.27 10.85
N ASN A 171 24.07 -4.46 11.56
CA ASN A 171 22.64 -4.73 11.76
C ASN A 171 21.85 -4.72 10.44
N LYS A 172 22.20 -3.84 9.50
CA LYS A 172 21.56 -3.79 8.18
C LYS A 172 21.87 -5.03 7.35
N ILE A 173 23.12 -5.51 7.39
CA ILE A 173 23.56 -6.73 6.71
C ILE A 173 22.90 -7.96 7.33
N LYS A 174 22.93 -8.07 8.68
CA LYS A 174 22.30 -9.15 9.42
C LYS A 174 20.80 -9.25 9.12
N ARG A 175 20.09 -8.13 9.05
CA ARG A 175 18.66 -8.10 8.65
C ARG A 175 18.44 -8.52 7.19
N LYS A 176 19.23 -7.99 6.23
CA LYS A 176 19.07 -8.34 4.81
C LYS A 176 19.24 -9.84 4.55
N ASN A 177 20.12 -10.50 5.28
CA ASN A 177 20.45 -11.92 5.07
C ASN A 177 19.67 -12.86 6.00
N ASN A 178 18.66 -12.37 6.72
CA ASN A 178 17.93 -13.12 7.72
C ASN A 178 18.84 -13.78 8.77
N TYR A 179 19.98 -13.16 9.09
CA TYR A 179 20.98 -13.70 10.03
C TYR A 179 20.35 -14.08 11.36
N TYR A 180 19.51 -13.21 11.91
CA TYR A 180 18.85 -13.47 13.18
C TYR A 180 17.90 -14.67 13.08
N LEU A 181 17.12 -14.76 12.00
CA LEU A 181 16.19 -15.87 11.77
C LEU A 181 16.92 -17.21 11.55
N ARG A 182 18.11 -17.19 10.93
CA ARG A 182 18.97 -18.36 10.77
C ARG A 182 19.60 -18.86 12.07
N ASN A 183 19.76 -17.95 13.05
CA ASN A 183 20.29 -18.27 14.38
C ASN A 183 19.17 -18.45 15.43
N ALA A 184 17.91 -18.47 14.99
CA ALA A 184 16.80 -18.78 15.88
C ALA A 184 16.88 -20.24 16.33
N THR A 185 16.43 -20.51 17.55
CA THR A 185 16.33 -21.85 18.11
C THR A 185 15.01 -22.00 18.88
N PRO A 186 14.54 -23.21 19.19
CA PRO A 186 13.35 -23.38 20.02
C PRO A 186 13.49 -22.75 21.43
N GLN A 187 14.71 -22.56 21.92
CA GLN A 187 14.99 -21.88 23.19
C GLN A 187 15.13 -20.35 23.04
N ASN A 188 15.37 -19.86 21.83
CA ASN A 188 15.55 -18.46 21.51
C ASN A 188 14.78 -18.11 20.23
N LEU A 189 13.47 -17.90 20.39
CA LEU A 189 12.58 -17.54 19.30
C LEU A 189 12.89 -16.13 18.80
N ILE A 190 12.97 -15.98 17.47
CA ILE A 190 13.23 -14.68 16.84
C ILE A 190 11.98 -14.21 16.13
N HIS A 191 11.50 -13.02 16.48
CA HIS A 191 10.31 -12.42 15.87
C HIS A 191 10.52 -12.17 14.36
N ILE A 192 9.53 -12.56 13.55
CA ILE A 192 9.51 -12.28 12.11
C ILE A 192 8.87 -10.91 11.91
N GLU A 193 9.64 -9.97 11.36
CA GLU A 193 9.27 -8.56 11.25
C GLU A 193 7.93 -8.36 10.52
N ASN A 194 7.08 -7.46 11.05
CA ASN A 194 5.74 -7.14 10.54
C ASN A 194 4.71 -8.29 10.55
N THR A 195 4.96 -9.33 11.34
CA THR A 195 4.03 -10.45 11.55
C THR A 195 3.79 -10.69 13.04
N GLU A 196 2.83 -11.54 13.36
CA GLU A 196 2.52 -12.04 14.70
C GLU A 196 3.33 -13.30 15.03
N TYR A 197 4.23 -13.72 14.13
CA TYR A 197 4.94 -14.99 14.16
C TYR A 197 6.42 -14.83 14.52
N PHE A 198 7.02 -15.95 14.92
CA PHE A 198 8.42 -16.11 15.26
C PHE A 198 9.03 -17.23 14.42
N SER A 199 10.36 -17.25 14.36
CA SER A 199 11.14 -18.39 13.89
C SER A 199 11.70 -19.14 15.09
N ASP A 200 11.61 -20.47 15.08
CA ASP A 200 12.33 -21.37 15.99
C ASP A 200 13.64 -21.90 15.37
N GLY A 201 14.02 -21.39 14.19
CA GLY A 201 15.17 -21.81 13.39
C GLY A 201 14.81 -22.74 12.23
N SER A 202 13.74 -23.54 12.37
CA SER A 202 13.28 -24.47 11.34
C SER A 202 11.86 -24.18 10.85
N ASN A 203 11.02 -23.62 11.71
CA ASN A 203 9.60 -23.39 11.49
C ASN A 203 9.24 -21.94 11.80
N VAL A 204 8.19 -21.47 11.11
CA VAL A 204 7.38 -20.34 11.57
C VAL A 204 6.51 -20.84 12.72
N VAL A 205 6.52 -20.17 13.87
CA VAL A 205 5.74 -20.54 15.05
C VAL A 205 4.93 -19.35 15.58
N ASP A 206 3.78 -19.61 16.19
CA ASP A 206 3.01 -18.58 16.88
C ASP A 206 3.60 -18.25 18.28
N TYR A 207 2.97 -17.35 19.01
CA TYR A 207 3.41 -16.92 20.35
C TYR A 207 3.35 -18.04 21.42
N GLU A 208 2.61 -19.13 21.15
CA GLU A 208 2.53 -20.31 22.01
C GLU A 208 3.55 -21.38 21.60
N GLY A 209 4.32 -21.13 20.53
CA GLY A 209 5.30 -22.06 19.97
C GLY A 209 4.68 -23.12 19.06
N ASN A 210 3.42 -23.00 18.65
CA ASN A 210 2.84 -23.96 17.71
C ASN A 210 3.33 -23.64 16.29
N PRO A 211 3.81 -24.64 15.52
CA PRO A 211 4.31 -24.42 14.17
C PRO A 211 3.18 -24.14 13.19
N LEU A 212 3.42 -23.20 12.29
CA LEU A 212 2.62 -22.96 11.09
C LEU A 212 3.10 -23.94 10.00
N PRO A 213 2.27 -24.92 9.59
CA PRO A 213 2.72 -25.98 8.69
C PRO A 213 3.21 -25.44 7.35
N ASN A 214 4.33 -26.01 6.87
CA ASN A 214 4.93 -25.77 5.56
C ASN A 214 5.42 -24.33 5.30
N ALA A 215 5.44 -23.46 6.30
CA ALA A 215 5.90 -22.08 6.15
C ALA A 215 7.41 -21.98 6.34
N ASN A 216 8.11 -21.36 5.39
CA ASN A 216 9.54 -21.10 5.47
C ASN A 216 9.84 -19.82 6.28
N PRO A 217 10.47 -19.92 7.46
CA PRO A 217 10.71 -18.75 8.31
C PRO A 217 11.64 -17.70 7.71
N LEU A 218 12.44 -18.05 6.70
CA LEU A 218 13.35 -17.10 6.04
C LEU A 218 12.64 -16.22 5.00
N THR A 219 11.50 -16.64 4.48
CA THR A 219 10.77 -15.91 3.44
C THR A 219 9.36 -15.51 3.84
N PHE A 220 8.88 -16.00 4.99
CA PHE A 220 7.58 -15.70 5.55
C PHE A 220 7.40 -14.20 5.83
N LYS A 221 6.27 -13.66 5.38
CA LYS A 221 5.90 -12.26 5.53
C LYS A 221 4.38 -12.09 5.45
N ARG A 222 3.87 -10.98 5.97
CA ARG A 222 2.49 -10.54 5.74
C ARG A 222 2.32 -10.11 4.28
N LEU A 223 1.29 -10.62 3.63
CA LEU A 223 0.90 -10.28 2.27
C LEU A 223 -0.03 -9.05 2.26
N CYS A 224 -1.12 -9.10 3.03
CA CYS A 224 -2.08 -8.01 3.24
C CYS A 224 -2.90 -8.29 4.50
N HIS A 225 -3.73 -7.34 4.93
CA HIS A 225 -4.66 -7.52 6.04
C HIS A 225 -5.86 -6.57 5.94
N ASN A 226 -6.95 -6.93 6.60
CA ASN A 226 -8.08 -6.04 6.87
C ASN A 226 -8.41 -6.02 8.37
N TRP A 227 -9.54 -5.44 8.76
CA TRP A 227 -9.96 -5.36 10.17
C TRP A 227 -10.13 -6.74 10.86
N GLN A 228 -10.42 -7.81 10.10
CA GLN A 228 -10.72 -9.14 10.63
C GLN A 228 -9.67 -10.21 10.33
N TRP A 229 -8.90 -10.06 9.25
CA TRP A 229 -8.08 -11.14 8.70
C TRP A 229 -6.68 -10.66 8.30
N ASN A 230 -5.69 -11.51 8.59
CA ASN A 230 -4.32 -11.37 8.15
C ASN A 230 -4.00 -12.45 7.12
N PHE A 231 -3.26 -12.07 6.09
CA PHE A 231 -2.79 -12.98 5.05
C PHE A 231 -1.28 -12.98 5.02
N TYR A 232 -0.69 -14.15 4.85
CA TYR A 232 0.75 -14.35 4.85
C TYR A 232 1.18 -15.19 3.66
N THR A 233 2.44 -15.03 3.28
CA THR A 233 3.09 -15.87 2.28
C THR A 233 4.57 -16.01 2.62
N ASP A 234 5.17 -17.10 2.16
CA ASP A 234 6.61 -17.32 2.13
C ASP A 234 7.15 -17.40 0.69
N GLY A 235 6.31 -17.05 -0.29
CA GLY A 235 6.59 -17.17 -1.72
C GLY A 235 6.11 -18.47 -2.37
N ALA A 236 5.82 -19.51 -1.58
CA ALA A 236 5.32 -20.79 -2.08
C ALA A 236 3.94 -21.17 -1.54
N GLY A 237 3.64 -20.77 -0.30
CA GLY A 237 2.34 -20.95 0.32
C GLY A 237 1.62 -19.63 0.58
N VAL A 238 0.32 -19.74 0.84
CA VAL A 238 -0.53 -18.64 1.32
C VAL A 238 -1.29 -19.12 2.53
N TRP A 239 -1.24 -18.35 3.61
CA TRP A 239 -1.93 -18.62 4.87
C TRP A 239 -2.85 -17.45 5.22
N ILE A 240 -3.95 -17.78 5.88
CA ILE A 240 -4.93 -16.82 6.38
C ILE A 240 -5.21 -17.08 7.86
N GLU A 241 -5.35 -16.00 8.62
CA GLU A 241 -5.63 -16.04 10.06
C GLU A 241 -6.63 -14.95 10.46
N HIS A 242 -7.60 -15.30 11.30
CA HIS A 242 -8.50 -14.31 11.88
C HIS A 242 -7.84 -13.56 13.04
N THR A 243 -7.88 -12.23 13.03
CA THR A 243 -7.22 -11.33 14.00
C THR A 243 -7.65 -11.59 15.45
N LEU A 244 -8.97 -11.78 15.68
CA LEU A 244 -9.53 -12.07 17.03
C LEU A 244 -9.60 -13.56 17.39
N PHE A 245 -9.71 -14.47 16.42
CA PHE A 245 -9.94 -15.89 16.63
C PHE A 245 -8.76 -16.71 16.07
N ARG A 246 -7.59 -16.54 16.69
CA ARG A 246 -6.28 -17.07 16.23
C ARG A 246 -6.19 -18.59 16.09
N HIS A 247 -7.20 -19.34 16.52
CA HIS A 247 -7.32 -20.77 16.23
C HIS A 247 -7.79 -21.06 14.79
N SER A 248 -8.28 -20.04 14.07
CA SER A 248 -8.73 -20.13 12.67
C SER A 248 -7.58 -19.79 11.73
N ARG A 249 -6.65 -20.75 11.57
CA ARG A 249 -5.51 -20.66 10.66
C ARG A 249 -5.65 -21.66 9.54
N TYR A 250 -5.57 -21.20 8.30
CA TYR A 250 -5.72 -22.07 7.13
C TYR A 250 -4.57 -21.81 6.15
N GLN A 251 -3.95 -22.88 5.66
CA GLN A 251 -3.13 -22.82 4.46
C GLN A 251 -4.06 -22.98 3.26
N ILE A 252 -4.20 -21.93 2.46
CA ILE A 252 -5.14 -21.90 1.33
C ILE A 252 -4.48 -22.33 0.01
N ALA A 253 -3.15 -22.20 -0.07
CA ALA A 253 -2.36 -22.67 -1.19
C ALA A 253 -0.94 -23.05 -0.76
N ASN A 254 -0.30 -23.93 -1.54
CA ASN A 254 1.09 -24.36 -1.37
C ASN A 254 1.70 -24.79 -2.71
N GLY A 255 3.03 -24.86 -2.79
CA GLY A 255 3.76 -25.31 -3.99
C GLY A 255 3.71 -24.32 -5.15
N LEU A 256 3.43 -23.05 -4.87
CA LEU A 256 3.40 -21.97 -5.85
C LEU A 256 4.80 -21.41 -6.10
N ARG A 257 4.95 -20.68 -7.20
CA ARG A 257 6.03 -19.71 -7.39
C ARG A 257 5.55 -18.32 -6.97
N PRO A 258 6.42 -17.40 -6.52
CA PRO A 258 6.02 -16.08 -6.03
C PRO A 258 5.17 -15.27 -7.02
N GLU A 259 5.45 -15.38 -8.32
CA GLU A 259 4.70 -14.71 -9.38
C GLU A 259 3.26 -15.22 -9.57
N GLN A 260 2.90 -16.35 -8.96
CA GLN A 260 1.55 -16.91 -8.99
C GLN A 260 0.69 -16.44 -7.81
N ILE A 261 1.20 -15.54 -6.97
CA ILE A 261 0.50 -14.97 -5.82
C ILE A 261 0.28 -13.48 -6.10
N HIS A 262 -0.98 -13.05 -6.17
CA HIS A 262 -1.34 -11.66 -6.46
C HIS A 262 -2.47 -11.17 -5.55
N VAL A 263 -2.36 -9.95 -5.06
CA VAL A 263 -3.44 -9.29 -4.30
C VAL A 263 -4.11 -8.29 -5.24
N TRP A 264 -5.33 -8.61 -5.68
CA TRP A 264 -6.11 -7.74 -6.56
C TRP A 264 -6.80 -6.63 -5.76
N SER A 265 -7.29 -6.96 -4.57
CA SER A 265 -7.89 -6.02 -3.63
C SER A 265 -7.64 -6.51 -2.21
N GLY A 266 -7.38 -5.61 -1.27
CA GLY A 266 -6.91 -6.01 0.07
C GLY A 266 -6.57 -4.88 1.03
N GLY A 267 -7.08 -3.68 0.80
CA GLY A 267 -7.03 -2.58 1.75
C GLY A 267 -7.88 -2.82 3.02
N TYR A 268 -7.68 -1.97 4.02
CA TYR A 268 -8.31 -2.12 5.34
C TYR A 268 -9.85 -2.12 5.30
N ASP A 269 -10.43 -1.28 4.42
CA ASP A 269 -11.87 -1.11 4.22
C ASP A 269 -12.37 -1.72 2.88
N GLU A 270 -11.53 -2.50 2.20
CA GLU A 270 -11.83 -3.04 0.88
C GLU A 270 -12.29 -4.50 0.95
N GLU A 271 -13.09 -4.89 -0.04
CA GLU A 271 -13.35 -6.29 -0.32
C GLU A 271 -12.05 -6.95 -0.77
N PHE A 272 -11.64 -8.06 -0.16
CA PHE A 272 -10.37 -8.69 -0.53
C PHE A 272 -10.57 -9.71 -1.66
N LEU A 273 -9.56 -9.77 -2.54
CA LEU A 273 -9.48 -10.72 -3.63
C LEU A 273 -8.01 -11.10 -3.83
N ILE A 274 -7.66 -12.35 -3.54
CA ILE A 274 -6.28 -12.85 -3.63
C ILE A 274 -6.22 -14.01 -4.62
N GLN A 275 -5.33 -13.90 -5.59
CA GLN A 275 -4.99 -14.98 -6.48
C GLN A 275 -3.85 -15.81 -5.90
N ALA A 276 -4.03 -17.13 -5.87
CA ALA A 276 -3.02 -18.10 -5.49
C ALA A 276 -3.06 -19.26 -6.51
N GLY A 277 -2.19 -19.18 -7.52
CA GLY A 277 -2.25 -20.07 -8.68
C GLY A 277 -3.48 -19.78 -9.54
N ASP A 278 -4.25 -20.83 -9.85
CA ASP A 278 -5.49 -20.75 -10.64
C ASP A 278 -6.72 -20.42 -9.79
N ASP A 279 -6.57 -20.25 -8.47
CA ASP A 279 -7.70 -19.99 -7.58
C ASP A 279 -7.68 -18.54 -7.07
N LEU A 280 -8.81 -17.86 -7.22
CA LEU A 280 -9.10 -16.59 -6.56
C LEU A 280 -9.85 -16.83 -5.26
N TRP A 281 -9.34 -16.27 -4.18
CA TRP A 281 -9.87 -16.40 -2.83
C TRP A 281 -10.52 -15.11 -2.37
N PHE A 282 -11.74 -15.21 -1.83
CA PHE A 282 -12.57 -14.10 -1.35
C PHE A 282 -13.56 -14.57 -0.27
N PHE A 283 -14.12 -13.63 0.51
CA PHE A 283 -15.10 -13.94 1.56
C PHE A 283 -16.49 -13.68 1.01
N VAL A 284 -17.39 -14.55 1.42
CA VAL A 284 -18.83 -14.45 1.19
C VAL A 284 -19.47 -14.24 2.55
N ARG A 285 -20.47 -13.37 2.66
CA ARG A 285 -21.20 -13.22 3.93
C ARG A 285 -22.22 -14.33 4.04
N GLY A 286 -22.04 -15.21 5.03
CA GLY A 286 -23.05 -16.16 5.47
C GLY A 286 -24.07 -15.53 6.42
N GLU A 287 -24.98 -16.35 6.95
CA GLU A 287 -26.06 -15.87 7.84
C GLU A 287 -25.54 -15.28 9.17
N LYS A 288 -24.38 -15.75 9.65
CA LYS A 288 -23.80 -15.36 10.95
C LYS A 288 -22.36 -14.89 10.90
N ASP A 289 -21.61 -15.26 9.85
CA ASP A 289 -20.19 -14.96 9.72
C ASP A 289 -19.75 -14.92 8.25
N PHE A 290 -18.50 -14.57 7.98
CA PHE A 290 -17.88 -14.64 6.67
C PHE A 290 -17.34 -16.05 6.37
N GLU A 291 -17.61 -16.55 5.18
CA GLU A 291 -17.12 -17.83 4.67
C GLU A 291 -16.06 -17.60 3.59
N LEU A 292 -14.88 -18.22 3.75
CA LEU A 292 -13.85 -18.19 2.71
C LEU A 292 -14.28 -19.09 1.55
N LYS A 293 -14.29 -18.54 0.33
CA LYS A 293 -14.56 -19.28 -0.90
C LYS A 293 -13.40 -19.08 -1.88
N SER A 294 -13.34 -19.99 -2.85
CA SER A 294 -12.45 -19.86 -3.99
C SER A 294 -13.21 -20.02 -5.31
N GLN A 295 -12.71 -19.36 -6.35
CA GLN A 295 -13.17 -19.48 -7.72
C GLN A 295 -11.97 -19.77 -8.62
N ARG A 296 -12.05 -20.86 -9.36
CA ARG A 296 -11.03 -21.20 -10.35
C ARG A 296 -11.12 -20.28 -11.57
N VAL A 297 -9.96 -19.81 -12.03
CA VAL A 297 -9.76 -18.91 -13.18
C VAL A 297 -8.57 -19.36 -14.03
N ASP A 298 -8.46 -18.83 -15.24
CA ASP A 298 -7.22 -18.90 -15.99
C ASP A 298 -6.27 -17.80 -15.54
N SER A 299 -5.36 -18.17 -14.61
CA SER A 299 -4.43 -17.25 -13.97
C SER A 299 -3.57 -16.43 -14.93
N ALA A 300 -3.25 -16.99 -16.10
CA ALA A 300 -2.39 -16.36 -17.10
C ALA A 300 -3.08 -15.25 -17.88
N THR A 301 -4.41 -15.27 -17.97
CA THR A 301 -5.21 -14.28 -18.73
C THR A 301 -6.20 -13.51 -17.87
N PHE A 302 -6.28 -13.82 -16.57
CA PHE A 302 -7.14 -13.12 -15.63
C PHE A 302 -6.70 -11.66 -15.45
N GLN A 303 -7.65 -10.74 -15.61
CA GLN A 303 -7.42 -9.30 -15.48
C GLN A 303 -8.67 -8.59 -14.93
N GLU A 304 -8.45 -7.51 -14.21
CA GLU A 304 -9.48 -6.54 -13.83
C GLU A 304 -9.83 -5.66 -15.04
N ILE A 305 -11.12 -5.42 -15.26
CA ILE A 305 -11.60 -4.44 -16.24
C ILE A 305 -11.93 -3.11 -15.54
N ASN A 306 -12.68 -3.20 -14.45
CA ASN A 306 -13.08 -2.09 -13.58
C ASN A 306 -13.54 -2.64 -12.22
N TYR A 307 -14.05 -1.76 -11.34
CA TYR A 307 -14.45 -2.15 -9.99
C TYR A 307 -15.49 -3.27 -9.92
N SER A 308 -16.31 -3.46 -10.97
CA SER A 308 -17.39 -4.44 -10.95
C SER A 308 -17.09 -5.73 -11.71
N GLY A 309 -16.02 -5.76 -12.50
CA GLY A 309 -15.82 -6.77 -13.55
C GLY A 309 -14.38 -7.22 -13.74
N TYR A 310 -14.21 -8.54 -13.83
CA TYR A 310 -12.96 -9.22 -14.15
C TYR A 310 -13.19 -10.18 -15.31
N ILE A 311 -12.13 -10.54 -16.03
CA ILE A 311 -12.23 -11.42 -17.19
C ILE A 311 -10.97 -12.28 -17.33
N ASP A 312 -11.15 -13.50 -17.80
CA ASP A 312 -10.07 -14.32 -18.34
C ASP A 312 -10.47 -14.88 -19.72
N LYS A 313 -9.63 -15.72 -20.33
CA LYS A 313 -9.91 -16.29 -21.66
C LYS A 313 -11.15 -17.21 -21.71
N ASN A 314 -11.64 -17.66 -20.56
CA ASN A 314 -12.73 -18.63 -20.42
C ASN A 314 -14.03 -18.00 -19.93
N ALA A 315 -13.97 -16.87 -19.20
CA ALA A 315 -15.12 -16.35 -18.48
C ALA A 315 -15.04 -14.85 -18.16
N TYR A 316 -16.21 -14.24 -18.02
CA TYR A 316 -16.40 -12.95 -17.35
C TYR A 316 -16.89 -13.20 -15.92
N TYR A 317 -16.37 -12.42 -14.98
CA TYR A 317 -16.71 -12.46 -13.57
C TYR A 317 -17.22 -11.10 -13.13
N ALA A 318 -18.30 -11.08 -12.37
CA ALA A 318 -18.81 -9.88 -11.74
C ALA A 318 -18.65 -9.98 -10.23
N TRP A 319 -18.46 -8.84 -9.56
CA TRP A 319 -18.55 -8.80 -8.12
C TRP A 319 -20.00 -8.63 -7.65
N ASP A 320 -20.45 -9.46 -6.70
CA ASP A 320 -21.77 -9.36 -6.08
C ASP A 320 -21.69 -8.65 -4.72
N SER A 321 -21.91 -7.33 -4.75
CA SER A 321 -22.02 -6.45 -3.59
C SER A 321 -23.18 -6.79 -2.63
N GLY A 322 -24.05 -7.73 -3.00
CA GLY A 322 -25.04 -8.36 -2.11
C GLY A 322 -24.43 -9.39 -1.15
N ASN A 323 -23.10 -9.41 -1.03
CA ASN A 323 -22.28 -10.27 -0.20
C ASN A 323 -22.05 -11.70 -0.72
N LYS A 324 -22.12 -11.95 -2.03
CA LYS A 324 -21.78 -13.27 -2.61
C LYS A 324 -20.36 -13.36 -3.17
N GLY A 325 -19.59 -12.27 -3.10
CA GLY A 325 -18.22 -12.22 -3.61
C GLY A 325 -18.18 -12.31 -5.14
N LEU A 326 -17.14 -12.92 -5.68
CA LEU A 326 -16.94 -13.03 -7.13
C LEU A 326 -17.83 -14.13 -7.73
N ILE A 327 -18.62 -13.78 -8.75
CA ILE A 327 -19.51 -14.71 -9.46
C ILE A 327 -19.18 -14.77 -10.96
N LYS A 328 -19.21 -15.97 -11.53
CA LYS A 328 -19.08 -16.18 -12.97
C LYS A 328 -20.40 -15.85 -13.69
N ILE A 329 -20.34 -15.06 -14.76
CA ILE A 329 -21.50 -14.72 -15.57
C ILE A 329 -21.47 -15.52 -16.88
N GLU A 330 -22.46 -16.38 -17.05
CA GLU A 330 -22.58 -17.23 -18.24
C GLU A 330 -23.20 -16.47 -19.43
N GLY A 331 -22.91 -16.93 -20.65
CA GLY A 331 -23.53 -16.39 -21.87
C GLY A 331 -22.93 -15.06 -22.38
N ILE A 332 -21.79 -14.64 -21.83
CA ILE A 332 -21.06 -13.46 -22.28
C ILE A 332 -20.10 -13.84 -23.41
N ASN A 333 -20.19 -13.14 -24.54
CA ASN A 333 -19.16 -13.21 -25.57
C ASN A 333 -17.96 -12.35 -25.15
N LEU A 334 -16.88 -13.00 -24.75
CA LEU A 334 -15.72 -12.33 -24.13
C LEU A 334 -15.00 -11.37 -25.06
N SER A 335 -15.05 -11.60 -26.39
CA SER A 335 -14.45 -10.70 -27.38
C SER A 335 -15.14 -9.34 -27.47
N ASP A 336 -16.39 -9.27 -27.00
CA ASP A 336 -17.22 -8.07 -27.12
C ASP A 336 -17.19 -7.23 -25.84
N VAL A 337 -16.49 -7.71 -24.79
CA VAL A 337 -16.43 -7.05 -23.49
C VAL A 337 -15.60 -5.79 -23.58
N ILE A 338 -16.23 -4.65 -23.31
CA ILE A 338 -15.57 -3.34 -23.25
C ILE A 338 -15.95 -2.60 -21.97
N LYS A 339 -14.97 -1.88 -21.39
CA LYS A 339 -15.21 -0.97 -20.27
C LYS A 339 -16.09 0.20 -20.73
N PHE A 340 -17.23 0.40 -20.07
CA PHE A 340 -18.08 1.59 -20.29
C PHE A 340 -17.67 2.72 -19.36
N ASN A 341 -17.57 2.42 -18.06
CA ASN A 341 -17.04 3.32 -17.05
C ASN A 341 -16.46 2.51 -15.86
N ASP A 342 -16.25 3.12 -14.71
CA ASP A 342 -15.64 2.46 -13.56
C ASP A 342 -16.53 1.41 -12.88
N SER A 343 -17.81 1.32 -13.21
CA SER A 343 -18.74 0.31 -12.65
C SER A 343 -19.50 -0.51 -13.69
N PHE A 344 -19.52 -0.09 -14.95
CA PHE A 344 -20.27 -0.73 -16.03
C PHE A 344 -19.36 -1.23 -17.13
N ASN A 345 -19.71 -2.38 -17.69
CA ASN A 345 -19.11 -2.95 -18.90
C ASN A 345 -20.22 -3.26 -19.92
N LEU A 346 -19.88 -3.31 -21.21
CA LEU A 346 -20.80 -3.74 -22.27
C LEU A 346 -20.27 -5.05 -22.88
N ALA A 347 -21.17 -5.94 -23.30
CA ALA A 347 -20.81 -7.15 -24.03
C ALA A 347 -21.90 -7.51 -25.05
N GLY A 348 -21.67 -7.22 -26.33
CA GLY A 348 -22.69 -7.33 -27.36
C GLY A 348 -23.87 -6.40 -27.07
N ASN A 349 -25.08 -6.96 -26.86
CA ASN A 349 -26.25 -6.18 -26.45
C ASN A 349 -26.47 -6.13 -24.92
N ASN A 350 -25.58 -6.74 -24.12
CA ASN A 350 -25.71 -6.80 -22.67
C ASN A 350 -24.99 -5.61 -22.02
N VAL A 351 -25.63 -5.03 -21.02
CA VAL A 351 -25.01 -4.11 -20.06
C VAL A 351 -24.69 -4.91 -18.79
N LEU A 352 -23.47 -4.83 -18.30
CA LEU A 352 -22.97 -5.57 -17.13
C LEU A 352 -22.70 -4.56 -16.00
N TYR A 353 -23.25 -4.80 -14.81
CA TYR A 353 -23.14 -3.86 -13.68
C TYR A 353 -23.25 -4.56 -12.33
N TRP A 354 -22.13 -4.91 -11.70
CA TRP A 354 -22.11 -5.78 -10.50
C TRP A 354 -23.01 -7.02 -10.72
N LYS A 355 -23.12 -8.00 -9.83
CA LYS A 355 -24.18 -9.05 -9.83
C LYS A 355 -24.57 -9.79 -11.17
N GLY A 356 -23.92 -9.56 -12.32
CA GLY A 356 -24.33 -9.97 -13.67
C GLY A 356 -24.88 -8.88 -14.60
N ILE A 357 -25.81 -9.31 -15.46
CA ILE A 357 -26.38 -8.56 -16.57
C ILE A 357 -27.52 -7.67 -16.06
N LEU A 358 -27.52 -6.40 -16.46
CA LEU A 358 -28.59 -5.46 -16.17
C LEU A 358 -29.85 -5.85 -16.97
N PRO A 359 -30.96 -6.23 -16.31
CA PRO A 359 -32.14 -6.72 -17.00
C PRO A 359 -32.75 -5.68 -17.95
N ASN A 360 -33.19 -6.13 -19.13
CA ASN A 360 -33.87 -5.34 -20.16
C ASN A 360 -33.06 -4.18 -20.77
N ALA A 361 -31.80 -4.02 -20.40
CA ALA A 361 -30.97 -2.94 -20.90
C ALA A 361 -30.55 -3.17 -22.37
N ASP A 362 -30.64 -2.11 -23.17
CA ASP A 362 -30.11 -2.08 -24.52
C ASP A 362 -28.74 -1.40 -24.55
N ALA A 363 -27.68 -2.21 -24.64
CA ALA A 363 -26.31 -1.69 -24.67
C ALA A 363 -26.04 -0.70 -25.82
N LYS A 364 -26.83 -0.72 -26.91
CA LYS A 364 -26.62 0.18 -28.06
C LYS A 364 -27.02 1.62 -27.79
N SER A 365 -28.05 1.83 -26.98
CA SER A 365 -28.54 3.16 -26.57
C SER A 365 -28.15 3.53 -25.14
N PHE A 366 -27.48 2.62 -24.41
CA PHE A 366 -27.06 2.83 -23.03
C PHE A 366 -26.06 3.99 -22.88
N HIS A 367 -26.40 4.96 -22.04
CA HIS A 367 -25.55 6.10 -21.75
C HIS A 367 -25.71 6.57 -20.29
N LYS A 368 -24.69 7.29 -19.79
CA LYS A 368 -24.77 7.95 -18.48
C LYS A 368 -25.59 9.23 -18.61
N PHE A 369 -26.60 9.41 -17.75
CA PHE A 369 -27.47 10.58 -17.74
C PHE A 369 -27.02 11.62 -16.71
N SER A 370 -26.71 11.18 -15.49
CA SER A 370 -26.19 12.02 -14.40
C SER A 370 -25.22 11.21 -13.54
N SER A 371 -24.82 11.72 -12.37
CA SER A 371 -23.85 11.06 -11.48
C SER A 371 -24.15 9.57 -11.27
N SER A 372 -25.39 9.24 -10.88
CA SER A 372 -25.80 7.87 -10.58
C SER A 372 -26.90 7.34 -11.50
N LEU A 373 -27.40 8.13 -12.45
CA LEU A 373 -28.44 7.69 -13.40
C LEU A 373 -27.87 7.29 -14.75
N TYR A 374 -28.42 6.20 -15.28
CA TYR A 374 -28.11 5.65 -16.60
C TYR A 374 -29.41 5.42 -17.36
N CYS A 375 -29.37 5.59 -18.68
CA CYS A 375 -30.55 5.46 -19.53
C CYS A 375 -30.24 4.65 -20.78
N ASP A 376 -31.24 3.98 -21.30
CA ASP A 376 -31.31 3.54 -22.69
C ASP A 376 -32.57 4.17 -23.34
N ASP A 377 -32.92 3.80 -24.56
CA ASP A 377 -34.08 4.38 -25.25
C ASP A 377 -35.45 4.11 -24.56
N ASN A 378 -35.52 3.12 -23.65
CA ASN A 378 -36.77 2.61 -23.06
C ASN A 378 -36.78 2.58 -21.53
N HIS A 379 -35.63 2.72 -20.86
CA HIS A 379 -35.47 2.51 -19.43
C HIS A 379 -34.48 3.50 -18.80
N VAL A 380 -34.66 3.69 -17.48
CA VAL A 380 -33.78 4.52 -16.64
C VAL A 380 -33.39 3.70 -15.42
N TRP A 381 -32.12 3.73 -15.03
CA TRP A 381 -31.60 3.06 -13.83
C TRP A 381 -30.91 4.04 -12.90
N TYR A 382 -31.08 3.83 -11.60
CA TYR A 382 -30.26 4.44 -10.56
C TYR A 382 -29.23 3.41 -10.07
N GLY A 383 -27.96 3.62 -10.44
CA GLY A 383 -26.96 2.55 -10.44
C GLY A 383 -27.46 1.40 -11.32
N GLY A 384 -27.67 0.22 -10.72
CA GLY A 384 -28.21 -0.96 -11.41
C GLY A 384 -29.68 -1.24 -11.15
N SER A 385 -30.36 -0.36 -10.42
CA SER A 385 -31.76 -0.55 -10.07
C SER A 385 -32.65 0.14 -11.10
N LEU A 386 -33.51 -0.62 -11.77
CA LEU A 386 -34.48 -0.09 -12.73
C LEU A 386 -35.46 0.85 -12.01
N LEU A 387 -35.64 2.05 -12.55
CA LEU A 387 -36.65 3.00 -12.10
C LEU A 387 -37.97 2.68 -12.81
N GLU A 388 -38.75 1.79 -12.20
CA GLU A 388 -40.04 1.34 -12.72
C GLU A 388 -40.98 2.52 -13.02
N GLY A 389 -41.53 2.52 -14.24
CA GLY A 389 -42.46 3.56 -14.69
C GLY A 389 -41.82 4.90 -15.06
N CYS A 390 -40.48 5.00 -15.05
CA CYS A 390 -39.79 6.20 -15.51
C CYS A 390 -39.78 6.30 -17.04
N ASP A 391 -40.15 7.47 -17.58
CA ASP A 391 -40.13 7.72 -19.03
C ASP A 391 -38.79 8.38 -19.44
N PRO A 392 -37.87 7.65 -20.09
CA PRO A 392 -36.57 8.22 -20.49
C PRO A 392 -36.71 9.37 -21.48
N LYS A 393 -37.78 9.42 -22.28
CA LYS A 393 -37.94 10.44 -23.33
C LYS A 393 -38.35 11.80 -22.79
N SER A 394 -38.92 11.84 -21.59
CA SER A 394 -39.31 13.08 -20.91
C SER A 394 -38.46 13.36 -19.67
N LEU A 395 -37.38 12.59 -19.46
CA LEU A 395 -36.49 12.75 -18.32
C LEU A 395 -35.73 14.08 -18.38
N VAL A 396 -35.78 14.83 -17.28
CA VAL A 396 -35.13 16.13 -17.11
C VAL A 396 -34.36 16.13 -15.81
N LEU A 397 -33.07 16.45 -15.89
CA LEU A 397 -32.24 16.72 -14.73
C LEU A 397 -32.60 18.08 -14.13
N LEU A 398 -33.08 18.07 -12.89
CA LEU A 398 -33.36 19.29 -12.14
C LEU A 398 -32.12 19.75 -11.36
N SER A 399 -31.39 18.80 -10.77
CA SER A 399 -30.15 19.05 -10.04
C SER A 399 -29.27 17.81 -10.00
N GLU A 400 -27.97 17.99 -10.26
CA GLU A 400 -26.93 16.97 -10.06
C GLU A 400 -26.88 16.49 -8.61
N ARG A 401 -27.20 17.38 -7.67
CA ARG A 401 -27.18 17.04 -6.25
C ARG A 401 -28.29 16.05 -5.96
N TYR A 402 -27.89 14.84 -5.56
CA TYR A 402 -28.77 13.71 -5.24
C TYR A 402 -29.60 13.18 -6.41
N ASP A 403 -29.13 13.39 -7.65
CA ASP A 403 -29.79 12.93 -8.87
C ASP A 403 -31.28 13.31 -8.87
N PHE A 404 -31.56 14.59 -8.62
CA PHE A 404 -32.91 15.12 -8.57
C PHE A 404 -33.39 15.32 -10.01
N VAL A 405 -34.31 14.45 -10.44
CA VAL A 405 -34.83 14.40 -11.80
C VAL A 405 -36.35 14.36 -11.81
N LYS A 406 -36.94 14.62 -12.97
CA LYS A 406 -38.37 14.37 -13.21
C LYS A 406 -38.57 13.83 -14.61
N ASP A 407 -39.64 13.08 -14.81
CA ASP A 407 -40.18 12.78 -16.13
C ASP A 407 -41.57 13.44 -16.28
N ALA A 408 -42.34 13.04 -17.29
CA ALA A 408 -43.70 13.56 -17.51
C ALA A 408 -44.67 13.27 -16.36
N ASN A 409 -44.49 12.17 -15.63
CA ASN A 409 -45.44 11.60 -14.67
C ASN A 409 -44.95 11.59 -13.22
N HIS A 410 -43.63 11.55 -13.00
CA HIS A 410 -43.01 11.39 -11.69
C HIS A 410 -41.86 12.37 -11.47
N VAL A 411 -41.61 12.63 -10.19
CA VAL A 411 -40.43 13.34 -9.70
C VAL A 411 -39.60 12.33 -8.89
N PHE A 412 -38.27 12.33 -9.05
CA PHE A 412 -37.38 11.39 -8.38
C PHE A 412 -36.24 12.10 -7.65
N ILE A 413 -35.90 11.61 -6.45
CA ILE A 413 -34.71 12.01 -5.70
C ILE A 413 -34.01 10.74 -5.23
N LEU A 414 -32.69 10.60 -5.49
CA LEU A 414 -31.92 9.38 -5.20
C LEU A 414 -32.58 8.10 -5.73
N GLY A 415 -33.15 8.16 -6.93
CA GLY A 415 -33.87 7.04 -7.56
C GLY A 415 -35.20 6.67 -6.90
N LYS A 416 -35.74 7.49 -5.99
CA LYS A 416 -37.05 7.24 -5.36
C LYS A 416 -38.10 8.19 -5.89
N ILE A 417 -39.27 7.66 -6.24
CA ILE A 417 -40.45 8.45 -6.63
C ILE A 417 -40.91 9.30 -5.44
N ILE A 418 -41.16 10.58 -5.70
CA ILE A 418 -41.84 11.49 -4.77
C ILE A 418 -43.34 11.47 -5.08
N PRO A 419 -44.16 10.83 -4.23
CA PRO A 419 -45.59 10.67 -4.50
C PRO A 419 -46.32 12.02 -4.44
N ASP A 420 -47.34 12.19 -5.30
CA ASP A 420 -48.20 13.39 -5.40
C ASP A 420 -47.52 14.69 -5.87
N ALA A 421 -46.23 14.65 -6.24
CA ALA A 421 -45.55 15.82 -6.79
C ALA A 421 -46.12 16.20 -8.17
N ASP A 422 -46.36 17.50 -8.40
CA ASP A 422 -46.79 17.97 -9.72
C ASP A 422 -45.57 18.22 -10.63
N THR A 423 -45.33 17.29 -11.55
CA THR A 423 -44.17 17.30 -12.48
C THR A 423 -44.09 18.53 -13.39
N LYS A 424 -45.20 19.23 -13.61
CA LYS A 424 -45.28 20.36 -14.54
C LYS A 424 -44.87 21.68 -13.90
N THR A 425 -44.92 21.77 -12.57
CA THR A 425 -44.77 23.03 -11.84
C THR A 425 -43.63 23.02 -10.82
N VAL A 426 -42.72 22.05 -10.95
CA VAL A 426 -41.52 21.95 -10.09
C VAL A 426 -40.66 23.20 -10.22
N GLU A 427 -40.40 23.85 -9.08
CA GLU A 427 -39.54 25.02 -8.94
C GLU A 427 -38.54 24.78 -7.79
N LEU A 428 -37.25 24.90 -8.09
CA LEU A 428 -36.18 24.76 -7.11
C LEU A 428 -36.03 26.06 -6.33
N LEU A 429 -36.08 25.99 -4.99
CA LEU A 429 -36.05 27.19 -4.14
C LEU A 429 -34.66 27.39 -3.53
N ASN A 430 -34.18 26.37 -2.80
CA ASN A 430 -32.82 26.30 -2.31
C ASN A 430 -32.43 24.84 -2.17
N ILE A 431 -31.68 24.33 -3.14
CA ILE A 431 -31.20 22.95 -3.19
C ILE A 431 -29.74 22.81 -2.74
N THR A 432 -29.04 23.92 -2.48
CA THR A 432 -27.61 23.94 -2.14
C THR A 432 -27.37 23.84 -0.64
N THR A 433 -28.19 24.47 0.19
CA THR A 433 -28.02 24.42 1.65
C THR A 433 -29.19 23.74 2.35
N GLN A 434 -30.42 23.88 1.84
CA GLN A 434 -31.63 23.47 2.58
C GLN A 434 -32.53 22.44 1.90
N PHE A 435 -32.36 22.16 0.61
CA PHE A 435 -33.27 21.28 -0.17
C PHE A 435 -34.75 21.61 -0.14
N TYR A 436 -35.08 22.90 -0.11
CA TYR A 436 -36.43 23.32 -0.43
C TYR A 436 -36.66 23.38 -1.93
N TRP A 437 -37.78 22.82 -2.34
CA TRP A 437 -38.37 22.97 -3.67
C TRP A 437 -39.88 23.01 -3.53
N LYS A 438 -40.59 23.39 -4.57
CA LYS A 438 -42.05 23.41 -4.56
C LYS A 438 -42.61 22.91 -5.88
N ASP A 439 -43.88 22.55 -5.84
CA ASP A 439 -44.74 22.50 -7.00
C ASP A 439 -45.98 23.38 -6.74
N LYS A 440 -46.98 23.35 -7.62
CA LYS A 440 -48.18 24.17 -7.45
C LYS A 440 -49.02 23.80 -6.21
N ASN A 441 -48.88 22.57 -5.70
CA ASN A 441 -49.69 22.02 -4.62
C ASN A 441 -48.95 22.11 -3.27
N HIS A 442 -47.63 21.90 -3.26
CA HIS A 442 -46.85 21.63 -2.06
C HIS A 442 -45.49 22.34 -2.05
N ILE A 443 -45.02 22.69 -0.85
CA ILE A 443 -43.61 22.97 -0.59
C ILE A 443 -43.00 21.72 0.02
N TRP A 444 -41.82 21.37 -0.46
CA TRP A 444 -41.11 20.15 -0.13
C TRP A 444 -39.78 20.48 0.54
N TYR A 445 -39.44 19.70 1.56
CA TYR A 445 -38.09 19.56 2.07
C TYR A 445 -37.64 18.13 1.76
N TRP A 446 -36.64 17.96 0.90
CA TRP A 446 -36.28 16.63 0.37
C TRP A 446 -37.47 15.89 -0.24
N ASP A 447 -37.87 14.76 0.34
CA ASP A 447 -38.99 13.89 -0.04
C ASP A 447 -40.22 14.10 0.84
N ARG A 448 -40.22 15.12 1.71
CA ARG A 448 -41.28 15.41 2.68
C ARG A 448 -42.05 16.66 2.31
N LYS A 449 -43.37 16.56 2.33
CA LYS A 449 -44.28 17.71 2.25
C LYS A 449 -44.20 18.49 3.56
N LEU A 450 -44.14 19.81 3.46
CA LEU A 450 -44.50 20.66 4.59
C LEU A 450 -46.01 20.54 4.78
N ALA A 451 -46.42 20.03 5.94
CA ALA A 451 -47.80 19.64 6.20
C ALA A 451 -48.79 20.81 6.04
N SER A 452 -50.02 20.51 5.60
CA SER A 452 -51.14 21.46 5.67
C SER A 452 -50.97 22.77 4.88
N LEU A 453 -50.11 22.79 3.86
CA LEU A 453 -50.01 23.89 2.91
C LEU A 453 -50.92 23.63 1.70
N THR A 454 -52.03 24.35 1.62
CA THR A 454 -52.62 24.71 0.32
C THR A 454 -51.95 26.00 -0.07
N LEU A 455 -51.10 26.00 -1.11
CA LEU A 455 -50.36 27.19 -1.56
C LEU A 455 -51.35 28.29 -2.04
N LEU A 456 -51.90 29.07 -1.12
CA LEU A 456 -52.77 30.21 -1.37
C LEU A 456 -51.93 31.45 -1.69
N GLY A 457 -51.10 31.38 -2.75
CA GLY A 457 -50.35 32.52 -3.25
C GLY A 457 -49.29 33.10 -2.29
N ASP A 458 -49.01 32.44 -1.16
CA ASP A 458 -48.05 32.91 -0.17
C ASP A 458 -46.60 32.76 -0.66
N LYS A 459 -45.82 33.83 -0.53
CA LYS A 459 -44.40 33.86 -0.86
C LYS A 459 -43.60 33.13 0.22
N ILE A 460 -42.85 32.10 -0.17
CA ILE A 460 -41.85 31.49 0.72
C ILE A 460 -40.68 32.46 0.93
N SER A 461 -40.27 32.63 2.19
CA SER A 461 -39.05 33.32 2.56
C SER A 461 -38.11 32.32 3.19
N LEU A 462 -37.02 32.02 2.50
CA LEU A 462 -35.96 31.16 3.02
C LEU A 462 -35.04 32.02 3.90
N TYR A 463 -34.66 31.50 5.05
CA TYR A 463 -33.63 32.13 5.87
C TYR A 463 -32.28 31.52 5.50
N PRO A 464 -31.39 32.22 4.78
CA PRO A 464 -30.13 31.64 4.29
C PRO A 464 -29.30 31.01 5.41
N ASP A 465 -28.57 29.95 5.07
CA ASP A 465 -27.63 29.23 5.95
C ASP A 465 -28.25 28.69 7.25
N SER A 466 -29.57 28.50 7.29
CA SER A 466 -30.29 27.91 8.43
C SER A 466 -31.16 26.72 8.04
N CYS A 467 -31.76 26.03 9.01
CA CYS A 467 -32.76 25.00 8.78
C CYS A 467 -34.18 25.56 8.68
N TYR A 468 -34.36 26.89 8.71
CA TYR A 468 -35.67 27.52 8.82
C TYR A 468 -36.18 28.13 7.51
N CYS A 469 -37.50 28.10 7.32
CA CYS A 469 -38.18 28.91 6.32
C CYS A 469 -39.50 29.49 6.85
N ARG A 470 -39.98 30.54 6.21
CA ARG A 470 -41.27 31.17 6.50
C ARG A 470 -42.21 30.98 5.31
N VAL A 471 -43.42 30.53 5.60
CA VAL A 471 -44.52 30.45 4.63
C VAL A 471 -45.71 31.17 5.24
N GLY A 472 -46.09 32.32 4.67
CA GLY A 472 -47.15 33.17 5.23
C GLY A 472 -46.83 33.61 6.66
N ASN A 473 -47.70 33.25 7.61
CA ASN A 473 -47.50 33.51 9.05
C ASN A 473 -47.08 32.25 9.84
N ARG A 474 -46.35 31.35 9.20
CA ARG A 474 -45.83 30.12 9.82
C ARG A 474 -44.34 30.00 9.60
N ILE A 475 -43.64 29.53 10.63
CA ILE A 475 -42.21 29.21 10.56
C ILE A 475 -42.06 27.70 10.57
N TRP A 476 -41.18 27.21 9.72
CA TRP A 476 -40.85 25.81 9.56
C TRP A 476 -39.37 25.60 9.83
N CYS A 477 -39.02 24.49 10.45
CA CYS A 477 -37.68 23.94 10.53
C CYS A 477 -37.70 22.65 9.73
N GLN A 478 -37.02 22.63 8.58
CA GLN A 478 -37.08 21.51 7.63
C GLN A 478 -38.55 21.23 7.24
N GLU A 479 -39.03 20.00 7.44
CA GLU A 479 -40.41 19.60 7.19
C GLU A 479 -41.39 19.89 8.33
N LYS A 480 -40.93 20.40 9.48
CA LYS A 480 -41.75 20.56 10.70
C LYS A 480 -42.16 22.01 10.95
N GLU A 481 -43.44 22.24 11.21
CA GLU A 481 -43.96 23.54 11.62
C GLU A 481 -43.53 23.82 13.08
N LEU A 482 -43.01 25.01 13.35
CA LEU A 482 -42.79 25.47 14.72
C LEU A 482 -44.08 26.05 15.27
N MET A 483 -44.47 25.58 16.46
CA MET A 483 -45.65 26.06 17.16
C MET A 483 -45.33 27.26 18.06
N ASP A 484 -46.33 28.10 18.30
CA ASP A 484 -46.28 29.24 19.23
C ASP A 484 -45.17 30.27 18.94
N VAL A 485 -44.83 30.45 17.66
CA VAL A 485 -43.80 31.41 17.21
C VAL A 485 -44.38 32.80 17.00
N ASP A 486 -43.74 33.81 17.59
CA ASP A 486 -43.98 35.21 17.21
C ASP A 486 -43.21 35.57 15.93
N VAL A 487 -43.86 35.36 14.79
CA VAL A 487 -43.27 35.50 13.44
C VAL A 487 -42.66 36.89 13.18
N GLU A 488 -43.23 37.96 13.77
CA GLU A 488 -42.74 39.33 13.58
C GLU A 488 -41.37 39.57 14.22
N SER A 489 -41.10 38.93 15.37
CA SER A 489 -39.81 39.05 16.07
C SER A 489 -38.86 37.88 15.81
N PHE A 490 -39.23 36.93 14.95
CA PHE A 490 -38.43 35.75 14.67
C PHE A 490 -37.14 36.09 13.94
N VAL A 491 -36.00 35.76 14.54
CA VAL A 491 -34.66 35.99 14.00
C VAL A 491 -33.80 34.74 14.10
N ILE A 492 -33.02 34.49 13.05
CA ILE A 492 -32.01 33.42 13.04
C ILE A 492 -30.81 33.86 13.88
N ILE A 493 -30.35 32.96 14.74
CA ILE A 493 -29.13 33.11 15.53
C ILE A 493 -27.99 32.31 14.88
N ASP A 494 -28.28 31.08 14.44
CA ASP A 494 -27.32 30.16 13.84
C ASP A 494 -28.07 29.15 12.93
N ASP A 495 -27.34 28.22 12.32
CA ASP A 495 -27.87 27.23 11.36
C ASP A 495 -29.09 26.45 11.88
N SER A 496 -29.09 26.18 13.18
CA SER A 496 -30.07 25.37 13.90
C SER A 496 -30.68 26.13 15.08
N LYS A 497 -30.45 27.44 15.19
CA LYS A 497 -30.93 28.26 16.32
C LYS A 497 -31.64 29.51 15.85
N ALA A 498 -32.76 29.80 16.49
CA ALA A 498 -33.52 31.02 16.28
C ALA A 498 -34.10 31.52 17.60
N ARG A 499 -34.65 32.73 17.59
CA ARG A 499 -35.44 33.25 18.71
C ARG A 499 -36.56 34.14 18.23
N ASP A 500 -37.57 34.25 19.07
CA ASP A 500 -38.57 35.31 19.00
C ASP A 500 -38.56 36.12 20.31
N LYS A 501 -39.50 37.06 20.48
CA LYS A 501 -39.59 37.90 21.68
C LYS A 501 -39.96 37.14 22.97
N TYR A 502 -40.40 35.89 22.85
CA TYR A 502 -40.90 35.06 23.96
C TYR A 502 -39.99 33.87 24.28
N GLY A 503 -38.95 33.59 23.51
CA GLY A 503 -38.04 32.47 23.77
C GLY A 503 -37.10 32.16 22.62
N SER A 504 -36.31 31.10 22.79
CA SER A 504 -35.40 30.60 21.75
C SER A 504 -35.89 29.26 21.21
N PHE A 505 -35.38 28.91 20.03
CA PHE A 505 -35.63 27.64 19.36
C PHE A 505 -34.29 27.02 18.99
N GLU A 506 -34.19 25.70 19.18
CA GLU A 506 -33.09 24.87 18.69
C GLU A 506 -33.71 23.74 17.84
N TYR A 507 -33.37 23.70 16.56
CA TYR A 507 -34.10 22.97 15.52
C TYR A 507 -35.61 23.28 15.59
N SER A 508 -36.45 22.25 15.70
CA SER A 508 -37.90 22.37 15.79
C SER A 508 -38.42 22.48 17.23
N ALA A 509 -37.54 22.59 18.24
CA ALA A 509 -37.93 22.62 19.65
C ALA A 509 -37.74 24.02 20.25
N ARG A 510 -38.68 24.41 21.12
CA ARG A 510 -38.56 25.64 21.91
C ARG A 510 -37.77 25.35 23.20
N VAL A 511 -36.86 26.25 23.54
CA VAL A 511 -35.91 26.11 24.67
C VAL A 511 -36.09 27.24 25.68
#